data_AF-A0A2E9PSQ5-F1
#
_entry.id   AF-A0A2E9PSQ5-F1
#
_cell.length_a   1.000
_cell.length_b   1.000
_cell.length_c   1.000
_cell.angle_alpha   90.00
_cell.angle_beta   90.00
_cell.angle_gamma   90.00
#
_symmetry.space_group_name_H-M   'P 1'
#
loop_
_entity.id
_entity.type
_entity.pdbx_description
1 polymer ?
#
loop_
_entity_poly.entity_id
_entity_poly.type
_entity_poly.pdbx_seq_one_letter_code
_entity_poly.pdbx_strand_id
1 'polypeptide(L)' 'VTRQSRQNYWTPINPDKRDRLQYHQEIDFDTLEPDSDIYAIASAGVVSVTPVSLDLTARVSLTDFEQQLRAHE' A
#
# COMPACT_ATOMS: atom_id res chain seq x y z
N VAL A 1 10.92 -12.84 5.13
CA VAL A 1 9.84 -12.12 5.82
C VAL A 1 9.80 -10.73 5.22
N THR A 2 8.63 -10.28 4.81
CA THR A 2 8.39 -9.04 4.07
C THR A 2 7.53 -8.09 4.89
N ARG A 3 7.49 -6.82 4.49
CA ARG A 3 6.44 -5.90 4.92
C ARG A 3 5.37 -5.74 3.84
N GLN A 4 4.21 -5.21 4.23
CA GLN A 4 3.20 -4.80 3.26
C GLN A 4 3.75 -3.63 2.42
N SER A 5 3.68 -3.73 1.10
CA SER A 5 4.00 -2.61 0.21
C SER A 5 3.01 -1.45 0.44
N ARG A 6 3.48 -0.24 0.15
CA ARG A 6 2.63 0.96 0.12
C ARG A 6 2.08 1.26 -1.28
N GLN A 7 2.45 0.47 -2.29
CA GLN A 7 1.88 0.57 -3.63
C GLN A 7 0.64 -0.30 -3.77
N ASN A 8 -0.31 0.14 -4.59
CA ASN A 8 -1.41 -0.71 -5.04
C ASN A 8 -0.89 -1.65 -6.12
N TYR A 9 -1.01 -2.96 -5.93
CA TYR A 9 -0.65 -3.93 -6.98
C TYR A 9 -1.66 -3.94 -8.14
N TRP A 10 -2.94 -3.65 -7.84
CA TRP A 10 -4.03 -3.58 -8.81
C TRP A 10 -4.68 -2.20 -8.76
N THR A 11 -4.75 -1.53 -9.90
CA THR A 11 -5.41 -0.22 -10.04
C THR A 11 -6.67 -0.37 -10.89
N PRO A 12 -7.81 0.22 -10.48
CA PRO A 12 -9.03 0.17 -11.28
C PRO A 12 -8.89 1.02 -12.56
N ILE A 13 -9.30 0.46 -13.69
CA ILE A 13 -9.49 1.15 -14.96
C ILE A 13 -10.96 1.53 -15.08
N ASN A 14 -11.24 2.83 -15.22
CA ASN A 14 -12.60 3.40 -15.30
C ASN A 14 -13.46 3.13 -14.04
N PRO A 15 -13.06 3.64 -12.85
CA PRO A 15 -13.77 3.37 -11.59
C PRO A 15 -15.26 3.80 -11.61
N ASP A 16 -15.63 4.73 -12.48
CA ASP A 16 -17.00 5.23 -12.60
C ASP A 16 -17.96 4.25 -13.30
N LYS A 17 -17.44 3.27 -14.05
CA LYS A 17 -18.25 2.26 -14.77
C LYS A 17 -18.47 1.03 -13.91
N ARG A 18 -19.38 1.16 -12.93
CA ARG A 18 -19.67 0.12 -11.92
C ARG A 18 -20.12 -1.23 -12.50
N ASP A 19 -20.77 -1.23 -13.66
CA ASP A 19 -21.22 -2.44 -14.36
C ASP A 19 -20.08 -3.17 -15.11
N ARG A 20 -18.93 -2.50 -15.31
CA ARG A 20 -17.79 -3.02 -16.08
C ARG A 20 -16.46 -2.54 -15.48
N LEU A 21 -16.32 -2.67 -14.16
CA LEU A 21 -15.07 -2.33 -13.48
C LEU A 21 -13.94 -3.25 -13.95
N GLN A 22 -12.88 -2.66 -14.46
CA GLN A 22 -11.68 -3.37 -14.92
C GLN A 22 -10.52 -3.02 -14.00
N TYR A 23 -9.47 -3.85 -14.00
CA TYR A 23 -8.25 -3.61 -13.25
C TYR A 23 -7.04 -3.92 -14.13
N HIS A 24 -5.95 -3.19 -13.93
CA HIS A 24 -4.63 -3.59 -14.42
C HIS A 24 -3.66 -3.74 -13.26
N GLN A 25 -2.61 -4.52 -13.51
CA GLN A 25 -1.47 -4.58 -12.61
C GLN A 25 -0.62 -3.34 -12.82
N GLU A 26 -0.38 -2.58 -11.77
CA GLU A 26 0.47 -1.39 -11.79
C GLU A 26 1.54 -1.57 -10.73
N ILE A 27 2.80 -1.57 -11.15
CA ILE A 27 3.94 -1.62 -10.24
C ILE A 27 4.91 -0.54 -10.69
N ASP A 28 5.15 0.43 -9.82
CA ASP A 28 6.20 1.41 -10.03
C ASP A 28 7.51 0.83 -9.48
N PHE A 29 8.29 0.20 -10.36
CA PHE A 29 9.56 -0.42 -9.98
C PHE A 29 10.62 0.59 -9.51
N ASP A 30 10.49 1.87 -9.86
CA ASP A 30 11.46 2.91 -9.44
C ASP A 30 11.29 3.25 -7.95
N THR A 31 10.07 3.15 -7.43
CA THR A 31 9.76 3.41 -6.02
C THR A 31 9.42 2.14 -5.23
N LEU A 32 9.55 0.96 -5.86
CA LEU A 32 9.20 -0.32 -5.26
C LEU A 32 10.16 -0.67 -4.13
N GLU A 33 9.60 -1.04 -2.99
CA GLU A 33 10.40 -1.16 -1.79
C GLU A 33 11.02 -2.57 -1.71
N PRO A 34 12.35 -2.71 -1.59
CA PRO A 34 13.03 -4.00 -1.74
C PRO A 34 12.63 -5.08 -0.71
N ASP A 35 12.09 -4.65 0.43
CA ASP A 35 11.63 -5.51 1.52
C ASP A 35 10.11 -5.78 1.50
N SER A 36 9.42 -5.30 0.46
CA SER A 36 7.97 -5.46 0.30
C SER A 36 7.56 -6.82 -0.24
N ASP A 37 6.30 -7.18 0.03
CA ASP A 37 5.62 -8.33 -0.56
C ASP A 37 5.52 -8.27 -2.08
N ILE A 38 5.25 -7.10 -2.66
CA ILE A 38 5.21 -6.90 -4.11
C ILE A 38 6.59 -7.19 -4.74
N TYR A 39 7.67 -6.68 -4.16
CA TYR A 39 9.03 -6.94 -4.68
C TYR A 39 9.39 -8.43 -4.64
N ALA A 40 9.11 -9.10 -3.53
CA ALA A 40 9.42 -10.52 -3.35
C ALA A 40 8.80 -11.38 -4.46
N ILE A 41 7.56 -11.07 -4.86
CA ILE A 41 6.82 -11.84 -5.87
C ILE A 41 7.17 -11.38 -7.28
N ALA A 42 7.06 -10.07 -7.56
CA ALA A 42 7.13 -9.53 -8.92
C ALA A 42 8.56 -9.36 -9.45
N SER A 43 9.55 -9.24 -8.57
CA SER A 43 10.96 -9.05 -8.96
C SER A 43 11.84 -10.24 -8.58
N ALA A 44 11.76 -10.70 -7.31
CA ALA A 44 12.68 -11.72 -6.81
C ALA A 44 12.20 -13.17 -7.06
N GLY A 45 10.92 -13.38 -7.37
CA GLY A 45 10.35 -14.71 -7.61
C GLY A 45 10.39 -15.63 -6.39
N VAL A 46 10.29 -15.08 -5.18
CA VAL A 46 10.36 -15.83 -3.91
C VAL A 46 9.04 -15.76 -3.12
N VAL A 47 8.88 -16.67 -2.16
CA VAL A 47 7.72 -16.68 -1.26
C VAL A 47 7.74 -15.45 -0.35
N SER A 48 6.62 -14.72 -0.34
CA SER A 48 6.37 -13.59 0.56
C SER A 48 5.65 -14.06 1.82
N VAL A 49 6.08 -13.56 2.99
CA VAL A 49 5.44 -13.80 4.28
C VAL A 49 5.44 -12.48 5.04
N THR A 50 4.27 -11.82 5.05
CA THR A 50 4.06 -10.51 5.67
C THR A 50 3.24 -10.66 6.94
N PRO A 51 3.81 -10.39 8.13
CA PRO A 51 3.03 -10.28 9.36
C PRO A 51 2.09 -9.07 9.27
N VAL A 52 0.80 -9.29 9.50
CA VAL A 52 -0.22 -8.23 9.54
C VAL A 52 -0.93 -8.21 10.88
N SER A 53 -1.28 -7.02 11.37
CA SER A 53 -2.12 -6.84 12.55
C SER A 53 -3.56 -6.56 12.16
N LEU A 54 -4.50 -6.87 13.07
CA LEU A 54 -5.91 -6.48 12.92
C LEU A 54 -6.17 -5.02 13.34
N ASP A 55 -5.22 -4.41 14.05
CA ASP A 55 -5.27 -2.98 14.37
C ASP A 55 -4.92 -2.16 13.12
N LEU A 56 -5.92 -1.42 12.62
CA LEU A 56 -5.79 -0.50 11.48
C LEU A 56 -5.42 0.93 11.89
N THR A 57 -5.21 1.18 13.18
CA THR A 57 -4.76 2.49 13.67
C THR A 57 -3.41 2.81 13.03
N ALA A 58 -3.34 3.95 12.33
CA ALA A 58 -2.10 4.40 11.73
C ALA A 58 -1.02 4.57 12.82
N ARG A 59 0.17 4.00 12.59
CA ARG A 59 1.29 4.08 13.53
C ARG A 59 2.03 5.42 13.42
N VAL A 60 1.31 6.49 13.71
CA VAL A 60 1.81 7.88 13.74
C VAL A 60 1.79 8.41 15.18
N SER A 61 2.55 9.49 15.43
CA SER A 61 2.42 10.22 16.71
C SER A 61 1.06 10.91 16.74
N LEU A 62 0.15 10.45 17.62
CA LEU A 62 -1.16 11.08 17.77
C LEU A 62 -1.04 12.52 18.28
N THR A 63 -0.01 12.82 19.08
CA THR A 63 0.27 14.17 19.53
C THR A 63 0.67 15.09 18.37
N ASP A 64 1.57 14.64 17.49
CA ASP A 64 1.99 15.44 16.34
C ASP A 64 0.83 15.63 15.36
N PHE A 65 0.03 14.57 15.16
CA PHE A 65 -1.16 14.62 14.32
C PHE A 65 -2.23 15.58 14.88
N GLU A 66 -2.46 15.58 16.20
CA GLU A 66 -3.37 16.55 16.85
C GLU A 66 -2.87 18.00 16.66
N GLN A 67 -1.57 18.24 16.84
CA GLN A 67 -0.99 19.57 16.63
C GLN A 67 -1.18 20.06 15.19
N GLN A 68 -0.99 19.18 14.20
CA GLN A 68 -1.23 19.49 12.80
C GLN A 68 -2.69 19.86 12.54
N LEU A 69 -3.65 19.12 13.11
CA LEU A 69 -5.08 19.42 12.94
C LEU A 69 -5.44 20.80 13.49
N ARG A 70 -4.97 21.13 14.70
CA ARG A 70 -5.24 22.45 15.33
C ARG A 70 -4.57 23.62 14.61
N ALA A 71 -3.44 23.38 13.94
CA ALA A 71 -2.76 24.42 13.15
C ALA A 71 -3.48 24.76 11.84
N HIS A 72 -4.42 23.92 11.41
CA HIS A 72 -5.23 24.11 10.21
C HIS A 72 -6.66 24.64 10.49
N GLU A 73 -7.00 24.92 11.75
CA GLU A 73 -8.21 25.65 12.18
C GLU A 73 -7.97 27.17 12.21
#